data_AF-A0A258LN28-F1
#
_entry.id   AF-A0A258LN28-F1
#
_cell.length_a   1.000
_cell.length_b   1.000
_cell.length_c   1.000
_cell.angle_alpha   90.00
_cell.angle_beta   90.00
_cell.angle_gamma   90.00
#
_symmetry.space_group_name_H-M   'P 1'
#
loop_
_entity.id
_entity.type
_entity.pdbx_description
1 polymer ?
#
loop_
_entity_poly.entity_id
_entity_poly.type
_entity_poly.pdbx_seq_one_letter_code
_entity_poly.pdbx_strand_id
1 'polypeptide(L)'
;MKRSSRRNFLKSSAAGVAAVASTQAFSQSPNLSKKTIAEVRALEAKEIQKTTSGWNDGLAHPIPYKNPPGKGKDRAIVLGGGSEYMSSFLVGYFHAMLTNGIDLRLADIVVGTSAGAVLGSALLGSRLDLFSAEFNLLADYPKIMAKLVPTKKFSPSQERVMKMGLTAKDGNPDTIQAIGHAAMAARSIPSDKFQTNIKVFLGDMKTIPKKMYITTIDCYTAERLVIAPDMGVSVIDACAASASA
;
A
#
# COMPACT_ATOMS: atom_id res chain seq x y z
N MET A 1 -9.43 -23.12 19.63
CA MET A 1 -8.89 -21.75 19.75
C MET A 1 -9.48 -20.89 18.63
N LYS A 2 -10.27 -19.86 18.95
CA LYS A 2 -10.74 -18.90 17.93
C LYS A 2 -9.51 -18.16 17.40
N ARG A 3 -9.20 -18.32 16.11
CA ARG A 3 -8.09 -17.64 15.44
C ARG A 3 -8.34 -16.14 15.52
N SER A 4 -7.59 -15.42 16.36
CA SER A 4 -7.55 -13.96 16.32
C SER A 4 -6.96 -13.57 14.97
N SER A 5 -7.70 -12.78 14.20
CA SER A 5 -7.30 -12.32 12.88
C SER A 5 -7.38 -10.80 12.86
N ARG A 6 -6.57 -10.17 12.01
CA ARG A 6 -6.57 -8.72 11.79
C ARG A 6 -7.97 -8.16 11.55
N ARG A 7 -8.83 -8.90 10.83
CA ARG A 7 -10.24 -8.53 10.58
C ARG A 7 -11.10 -8.46 11.86
N ASN A 8 -10.83 -9.32 12.84
CA ASN A 8 -11.57 -9.32 14.11
C ASN A 8 -11.09 -8.20 15.04
N PHE A 9 -9.78 -7.92 15.06
CA PHE A 9 -9.19 -6.81 15.81
C PHE A 9 -9.81 -5.47 15.40
N LEU A 10 -9.93 -5.20 14.10
CA LEU A 10 -10.51 -3.95 13.60
C LEU A 10 -11.98 -3.77 14.00
N LYS A 11 -12.77 -4.85 14.00
CA LYS A 11 -14.17 -4.82 14.44
C LYS A 11 -14.32 -4.47 15.93
N SER A 12 -13.40 -4.94 16.78
CA SER A 12 -13.40 -4.61 18.22
C SER A 12 -12.82 -3.22 18.51
N SER A 13 -11.78 -2.80 17.79
CA SER A 13 -11.12 -1.51 18.02
C SER A 13 -11.98 -0.32 17.59
N ALA A 14 -12.79 -0.46 16.54
CA ALA A 14 -13.77 0.55 16.13
C ALA A 14 -14.85 0.79 17.21
N ALA A 15 -15.16 -0.21 18.04
CA ALA A 15 -16.07 -0.07 19.18
C ALA A 15 -15.39 0.53 20.42
N GLY A 16 -14.09 0.30 20.61
CA GLY A 16 -13.32 0.79 21.76
C GLY A 16 -13.06 2.31 21.75
N VAL A 17 -12.89 2.92 20.57
CA VAL A 17 -12.66 4.37 20.45
C VAL A 17 -13.88 5.19 20.89
N ALA A 18 -15.09 4.63 20.79
CA ALA A 18 -16.31 5.27 21.29
C ALA A 18 -16.43 5.28 22.83
N ALA A 19 -15.67 4.43 23.54
CA ALA A 19 -15.81 4.24 24.99
C ALA A 19 -14.79 5.05 25.83
N VAL A 20 -13.72 5.57 25.23
CA VAL A 20 -12.69 6.38 25.92
C VAL A 20 -12.92 7.87 25.68
N ALA A 21 -14.15 8.33 25.92
CA ALA A 21 -14.49 9.74 26.09
C ALA A 21 -14.83 10.01 27.56
N SER A 22 -14.02 9.48 28.49
CA SER A 22 -14.07 9.92 29.88
C SER A 22 -13.14 11.13 30.00
N THR A 23 -13.75 12.31 30.12
CA THR A 23 -13.09 13.57 30.44
C THR A 23 -12.51 13.52 31.85
N GLN A 24 -11.39 12.83 32.04
CA GLN A 24 -10.48 13.10 33.15
C GLN A 24 -9.45 14.12 32.69
N ALA A 25 -9.66 15.36 33.10
CA ALA A 25 -8.72 16.45 32.92
C ALA A 25 -7.44 16.15 33.72
N PHE A 26 -6.43 15.57 33.08
CA PHE A 26 -5.06 15.60 33.58
C PHE A 26 -4.53 17.03 33.39
N SER A 27 -4.79 17.91 34.37
CA SER A 27 -4.36 19.33 34.34
C SER A 27 -2.89 19.53 34.76
N GLN A 28 -2.06 18.50 34.69
CA GLN A 28 -0.62 18.63 34.79
C GLN A 28 0.02 17.78 33.70
N SER A 29 0.20 18.37 32.52
CA SER A 29 1.14 17.82 31.55
C SER A 29 2.55 18.17 32.05
N PRO A 30 3.36 17.23 32.57
CA PRO A 30 4.78 17.49 32.67
C PRO A 30 5.28 17.91 31.29
N ASN A 31 6.19 18.90 31.22
CA ASN A 31 6.91 19.23 29.99
C ASN A 31 7.82 18.04 29.65
N LEU A 32 7.24 17.00 29.08
CA LEU A 32 7.97 15.80 28.66
C LEU A 32 8.94 16.18 27.56
N SER A 33 10.17 15.71 27.67
CA SER A 33 11.15 15.90 26.61
C SER A 33 10.68 15.19 25.33
N LYS A 34 11.08 15.72 24.16
CA LYS A 34 10.82 15.05 22.86
C LYS A 34 11.34 13.60 22.84
N LYS A 35 12.44 13.35 23.54
CA LYS A 35 13.04 12.02 23.70
C LYS A 35 12.10 11.08 24.46
N THR A 36 11.56 11.51 25.61
CA THR A 36 10.63 10.72 26.40
C THR A 36 9.37 10.37 25.61
N ILE A 37 8.82 11.33 24.86
CA ILE A 37 7.64 11.09 24.00
C ILE A 37 7.96 10.04 22.92
N ALA A 38 9.13 10.11 22.29
CA ALA A 38 9.55 9.14 21.28
C ALA A 38 9.74 7.73 21.88
N GLU A 39 10.35 7.64 23.07
CA GLU A 39 10.54 6.37 23.78
C GLU A 39 9.20 5.72 24.15
N VAL A 40 8.22 6.51 24.63
CA VAL A 40 6.87 6.01 24.93
C VAL A 40 6.19 5.48 23.68
N ARG A 41 6.20 6.23 22.57
CA ARG A 41 5.61 5.77 21.30
C ARG A 41 6.25 4.49 20.78
N ALA A 42 7.58 4.39 20.88
CA ALA A 42 8.30 3.17 20.49
C ALA A 42 7.93 1.97 21.37
N LEU A 43 7.67 2.18 22.68
CA LEU A 43 7.18 1.14 23.58
C LEU A 43 5.75 0.72 23.24
N GLU A 44 4.84 1.67 23.01
CA GLU A 44 3.46 1.39 22.60
C GLU A 44 3.40 0.60 21.30
N ALA A 45 4.18 1.01 20.29
CA ALA A 45 4.27 0.32 19.01
C ALA A 45 4.75 -1.14 19.16
N LYS A 46 5.75 -1.37 20.01
CA LYS A 46 6.24 -2.72 20.33
C LYS A 46 5.20 -3.56 21.05
N GLU A 47 4.44 -3.00 21.98
CA GLU A 47 3.40 -3.75 22.70
C GLU A 47 2.27 -4.14 21.74
N ILE A 48 1.86 -3.25 20.82
CA ILE A 48 0.90 -3.60 19.77
C ILE A 48 1.43 -4.78 18.95
N GLN A 49 2.65 -4.72 18.41
CA GLN A 49 3.23 -5.82 17.63
C GLN A 49 3.33 -7.13 18.42
N LYS A 50 3.63 -7.06 19.72
CA LYS A 50 3.64 -8.25 20.59
C LYS A 50 2.25 -8.88 20.68
N THR A 51 1.20 -8.08 20.87
CA THR A 51 -0.18 -8.58 20.92
C THR A 51 -0.68 -9.15 19.59
N THR A 52 -0.11 -8.71 18.45
CA THR A 52 -0.50 -9.18 17.11
C THR A 52 0.41 -10.28 16.55
N SER A 53 1.54 -10.57 17.19
CA SER A 53 2.54 -11.57 16.74
C SER A 53 1.97 -12.98 16.49
N GLY A 54 0.86 -13.35 17.14
CA GLY A 54 0.18 -14.62 16.96
C GLY A 54 -0.82 -14.68 15.80
N TRP A 55 -1.00 -13.58 15.06
CA TRP A 55 -1.89 -13.57 13.89
C TRP A 55 -1.32 -14.44 12.78
N ASN A 56 -2.11 -15.43 12.36
CA ASN A 56 -1.73 -16.37 11.31
C ASN A 56 -2.68 -16.23 10.10
N ASP A 57 -2.82 -14.99 9.61
CA ASP A 57 -3.50 -14.72 8.33
C ASP A 57 -2.55 -14.72 7.14
N GLY A 58 -1.25 -14.97 7.39
CA GLY A 58 -0.21 -15.14 6.38
C GLY A 58 0.19 -13.84 5.65
N LEU A 59 -0.35 -12.69 6.05
CA LEU A 59 -0.05 -11.42 5.39
C LEU A 59 1.21 -10.75 5.93
N ALA A 60 1.50 -10.90 7.23
CA ALA A 60 2.60 -10.21 7.89
C ALA A 60 3.95 -10.88 7.60
N HIS A 61 4.92 -10.09 7.16
CA HIS A 61 6.26 -10.54 6.82
C HIS A 61 7.32 -9.63 7.47
N PRO A 62 7.76 -9.95 8.70
CA PRO A 62 8.73 -9.13 9.42
C PRO A 62 10.11 -9.18 8.76
N ILE A 63 10.95 -8.18 9.05
CA ILE A 63 12.34 -8.13 8.61
C ILE A 63 13.22 -8.84 9.66
N PRO A 64 14.15 -9.74 9.26
CA PRO A 64 14.38 -10.21 7.89
C PRO A 64 13.25 -11.13 7.40
N TYR A 65 12.88 -10.98 6.13
CA TYR A 65 11.78 -11.75 5.54
C TYR A 65 12.10 -13.24 5.51
N LYS A 66 11.34 -14.03 6.27
CA LYS A 66 11.41 -15.50 6.27
C LYS A 66 10.62 -16.07 5.10
N ASN A 67 11.23 -17.02 4.39
CA ASN A 67 10.67 -17.67 3.19
C ASN A 67 10.36 -16.68 2.06
N PRO A 68 11.39 -15.99 1.52
CA PRO A 68 11.16 -15.02 0.46
C PRO A 68 10.55 -15.73 -0.76
N PRO A 69 9.54 -15.15 -1.40
CA PRO A 69 8.78 -15.79 -2.48
C PRO A 69 9.63 -15.98 -3.76
N GLY A 70 10.79 -15.31 -3.84
CA GLY A 70 11.80 -15.50 -4.87
C GLY A 70 12.74 -16.71 -4.66
N LYS A 71 12.65 -17.43 -3.53
CA LYS A 71 13.55 -18.56 -3.27
C LYS A 71 13.35 -19.65 -4.33
N GLY A 72 14.43 -20.01 -5.03
CA GLY A 72 14.41 -21.02 -6.10
C GLY A 72 13.76 -20.54 -7.41
N LYS A 73 13.55 -19.23 -7.56
CA LYS A 73 13.07 -18.60 -8.80
C LYS A 73 14.28 -18.09 -9.59
N ASP A 74 14.21 -18.19 -10.91
CA ASP A 74 15.30 -17.77 -11.80
C ASP A 74 15.18 -16.27 -12.13
N ARG A 75 13.94 -15.81 -12.39
CA ARG A 75 13.68 -14.44 -12.84
C ARG A 75 12.68 -13.74 -11.93
N ALA A 76 13.06 -12.55 -11.47
CA ALA A 76 12.22 -11.69 -10.63
C ALA A 76 12.12 -10.30 -11.22
N ILE A 77 10.92 -9.70 -11.12
CA ILE A 77 10.71 -8.28 -11.41
C ILE A 77 10.21 -7.61 -10.12
N VAL A 78 10.80 -6.48 -9.77
CA VAL A 78 10.35 -5.66 -8.63
C VAL A 78 9.96 -4.27 -9.15
N LEU A 79 8.70 -3.90 -8.92
CA LEU A 79 8.08 -2.70 -9.47
C LEU A 79 7.76 -1.72 -8.34
N GLY A 80 8.47 -0.60 -8.34
CA GLY A 80 8.33 0.44 -7.33
C GLY A 80 7.01 1.21 -7.40
N GLY A 81 6.72 1.94 -6.31
CA GLY A 81 5.67 2.94 -6.29
C GLY A 81 6.12 4.29 -6.86
N GLY A 82 5.18 5.20 -7.04
CA GLY A 82 5.45 6.58 -7.50
C GLY A 82 4.29 7.21 -8.27
N SER A 83 3.06 6.80 -7.92
CA SER A 83 1.81 7.34 -8.46
C SER A 83 1.80 7.39 -10.00
N GLU A 84 1.30 8.47 -10.59
CA GLU A 84 1.17 8.68 -12.03
C GLU A 84 2.53 8.69 -12.72
N TYR A 85 3.56 9.29 -12.12
CA TYR A 85 4.91 9.37 -12.70
C TYR A 85 5.51 7.98 -12.93
N MET A 86 5.50 7.13 -11.89
CA MET A 86 5.97 5.75 -12.01
C MET A 86 5.07 4.94 -12.93
N SER A 87 3.76 5.21 -12.94
CA SER A 87 2.84 4.53 -13.86
C SER A 87 3.20 4.80 -15.33
N SER A 88 3.43 6.07 -15.68
CA SER A 88 3.86 6.45 -17.04
C SER A 88 5.19 5.81 -17.42
N PHE A 89 6.17 5.81 -16.50
CA PHE A 89 7.45 5.15 -16.73
C PHE A 89 7.29 3.64 -16.99
N LEU A 90 6.56 2.94 -16.13
CA LEU A 90 6.38 1.48 -16.22
C LEU A 90 5.64 1.07 -17.49
N VAL A 91 4.63 1.83 -17.94
CA VAL A 91 3.95 1.56 -19.21
C VAL A 91 4.91 1.66 -20.39
N GLY A 92 5.68 2.76 -20.47
CA GLY A 92 6.68 2.94 -21.53
C GLY A 92 7.77 1.86 -21.46
N TYR A 93 8.21 1.49 -20.26
CA TYR A 93 9.16 0.42 -20.03
C TYR A 93 8.64 -0.94 -20.52
N PHE A 94 7.41 -1.32 -20.15
CA PHE A 94 6.80 -2.59 -20.60
C PHE A 94 6.63 -2.64 -22.11
N HIS A 95 6.19 -1.53 -22.72
CA HIS A 95 6.08 -1.43 -24.18
C HIS A 95 7.44 -1.59 -24.84
N ALA A 96 8.47 -0.86 -24.38
CA ALA A 96 9.82 -0.95 -24.93
C ALA A 96 10.41 -2.37 -24.79
N MET A 97 10.21 -3.03 -23.65
CA MET A 97 10.66 -4.42 -23.47
C MET A 97 9.98 -5.35 -24.46
N LEU A 98 8.65 -5.29 -24.58
CA LEU A 98 7.90 -6.16 -25.49
C LEU A 98 8.27 -5.93 -26.96
N THR A 99 8.38 -4.67 -27.40
CA THR A 99 8.78 -4.30 -28.77
C THR A 99 10.19 -4.79 -29.12
N ASN A 100 11.08 -4.92 -28.13
CA ASN A 100 12.42 -5.50 -28.30
C ASN A 100 12.45 -7.02 -28.06
N GLY A 101 11.30 -7.70 -28.00
CA GLY A 101 11.20 -9.16 -27.85
C GLY A 101 11.42 -9.67 -26.42
N ILE A 102 11.45 -8.80 -25.41
CA ILE A 102 11.60 -9.17 -24.00
C ILE A 102 10.22 -9.27 -23.36
N ASP A 103 9.74 -10.51 -23.18
CA ASP A 103 8.48 -10.76 -22.50
C ASP A 103 8.65 -10.83 -20.97
N LEU A 104 8.33 -9.71 -20.31
CA LEU A 104 8.38 -9.59 -18.85
C LEU A 104 7.41 -10.53 -18.12
N ARG A 105 6.36 -11.05 -18.78
CA ARG A 105 5.41 -12.00 -18.17
C ARG A 105 6.05 -13.36 -17.89
N LEU A 106 7.21 -13.62 -18.51
CA LEU A 106 8.00 -14.82 -18.27
C LEU A 106 8.66 -14.83 -16.89
N ALA A 107 8.76 -13.69 -16.19
CA ALA A 107 9.27 -13.66 -14.82
C ALA A 107 8.57 -14.71 -13.95
N ASP A 108 9.29 -15.36 -13.05
CA ASP A 108 8.74 -16.41 -12.18
C ASP A 108 8.09 -15.83 -10.92
N ILE A 109 8.40 -14.57 -10.63
CA ILE A 109 7.82 -13.74 -9.58
C ILE A 109 7.84 -12.25 -9.97
N VAL A 110 6.75 -11.55 -9.63
CA VAL A 110 6.64 -10.10 -9.71
C VAL A 110 6.24 -9.56 -8.34
N VAL A 111 6.98 -8.58 -7.82
CA VAL A 111 6.66 -7.88 -6.56
C VAL A 111 6.34 -6.43 -6.89
N GLY A 112 5.20 -5.92 -6.42
CA GLY A 112 4.77 -4.55 -6.71
C GLY A 112 4.41 -3.74 -5.46
N THR A 113 4.70 -2.45 -5.53
CA THR A 113 4.25 -1.43 -4.57
C THR A 113 3.49 -0.34 -5.31
N SER A 114 2.31 0.06 -4.84
CA SER A 114 1.51 1.17 -5.38
C SER A 114 1.33 1.04 -6.92
N ALA A 115 1.83 1.98 -7.72
CA ALA A 115 1.84 1.93 -9.17
C ALA A 115 2.36 0.59 -9.73
N GLY A 116 3.45 0.07 -9.16
CA GLY A 116 4.00 -1.23 -9.54
C GLY A 116 3.10 -2.42 -9.18
N ALA A 117 2.29 -2.32 -8.13
CA ALA A 117 1.29 -3.34 -7.81
C ALA A 117 0.17 -3.40 -8.86
N VAL A 118 -0.33 -2.22 -9.25
CA VAL A 118 -1.36 -2.07 -10.27
C VAL A 118 -0.85 -2.55 -11.63
N LEU A 119 0.26 -1.98 -12.11
CA LEU A 119 0.78 -2.29 -13.44
C LEU A 119 1.42 -3.68 -13.53
N GLY A 120 2.01 -4.20 -12.44
CA GLY A 120 2.44 -5.60 -12.37
C GLY A 120 1.26 -6.57 -12.46
N SER A 121 0.15 -6.26 -11.80
CA SER A 121 -1.08 -7.05 -11.92
C SER A 121 -1.68 -6.98 -13.32
N ALA A 122 -1.66 -5.80 -13.96
CA ALA A 122 -2.08 -5.64 -15.36
C ALA A 122 -1.20 -6.41 -16.35
N LEU A 123 0.13 -6.34 -16.18
CA LEU A 123 1.12 -7.08 -16.96
C LEU A 123 0.85 -8.59 -16.92
N LEU A 124 0.70 -9.15 -15.71
CA LEU A 124 0.48 -10.59 -15.54
C LEU A 124 -0.95 -11.03 -15.83
N GLY A 125 -1.92 -10.12 -15.79
CA GLY A 125 -3.32 -10.39 -16.10
C GLY A 125 -3.68 -10.24 -17.59
N SER A 126 -2.69 -10.05 -18.47
CA SER A 126 -2.90 -9.77 -19.90
C SER A 126 -3.82 -8.58 -20.16
N ARG A 127 -3.67 -7.53 -19.34
CA ARG A 127 -4.50 -6.31 -19.44
C ARG A 127 -3.74 -5.12 -20.00
N LEU A 128 -2.45 -5.24 -20.30
CA LEU A 128 -1.64 -4.15 -20.88
C LEU A 128 -2.25 -3.58 -22.16
N ASP A 129 -2.92 -4.41 -22.96
CA ASP A 129 -3.49 -4.01 -24.24
C ASP A 129 -4.65 -3.01 -24.07
N LEU A 130 -5.39 -3.08 -22.95
CA LEU A 130 -6.38 -2.05 -22.59
C LEU A 130 -5.70 -0.71 -22.32
N PHE A 131 -4.47 -0.73 -21.79
CA PHE A 131 -3.70 0.49 -21.58
C PHE A 131 -3.06 1.00 -22.84
N SER A 132 -2.58 0.16 -23.74
CA SER A 132 -1.92 0.63 -24.97
C SER A 132 -2.87 1.43 -25.86
N ALA A 133 -4.15 1.05 -25.94
CA ALA A 133 -5.15 1.80 -26.70
C ALA A 133 -5.50 3.16 -26.06
N GLU A 134 -5.65 3.21 -24.73
CA GLU A 134 -5.88 4.48 -24.02
C GLU A 134 -4.61 5.34 -23.95
N PHE A 135 -3.42 4.77 -23.81
CA PHE A 135 -2.15 5.51 -23.76
C PHE A 135 -1.66 6.01 -25.11
N ASN A 136 -1.92 5.35 -26.24
CA ASN A 136 -1.65 5.96 -27.53
C ASN A 136 -2.44 7.28 -27.65
N LEU A 137 -3.69 7.28 -27.18
CA LEU A 137 -4.50 8.50 -27.09
C LEU A 137 -3.91 9.56 -26.13
N LEU A 138 -3.29 9.15 -25.01
CA LEU A 138 -2.72 10.07 -24.01
C LEU A 138 -1.29 10.54 -24.35
N ALA A 139 -0.50 9.70 -25.03
CA ALA A 139 0.84 9.98 -25.53
C ALA A 139 0.80 10.91 -26.74
N ASP A 140 -0.21 10.76 -27.60
CA ASP A 140 -0.46 11.66 -28.75
C ASP A 140 -1.03 13.02 -28.31
N TYR A 141 -1.65 13.09 -27.11
CA TYR A 141 -2.31 14.31 -26.63
C TYR A 141 -2.02 14.66 -25.15
N PRO A 142 -0.77 15.06 -24.80
CA PRO A 142 -0.39 15.44 -23.44
C PRO A 142 -1.24 16.56 -22.82
N LYS A 143 -1.85 17.41 -23.65
CA LYS A 143 -2.75 18.50 -23.22
C LYS A 143 -4.09 18.01 -22.65
N ILE A 144 -4.53 16.79 -23.00
CA ILE A 144 -5.74 16.17 -22.45
C ILE A 144 -5.46 15.65 -21.04
N MET A 145 -4.29 15.04 -20.80
CA MET A 145 -3.86 14.64 -19.44
C MET A 145 -3.71 15.85 -18.52
N ALA A 146 -3.13 16.95 -18.97
CA ALA A 146 -3.00 18.16 -18.15
C ALA A 146 -4.36 18.79 -17.76
N LYS A 147 -5.43 18.52 -18.54
CA LYS A 147 -6.81 18.95 -18.21
C LYS A 147 -7.60 17.90 -17.43
N LEU A 148 -7.27 16.62 -17.56
CA LEU A 148 -7.99 15.49 -16.96
C LEU A 148 -7.40 15.07 -15.61
N VAL A 149 -6.09 15.22 -15.42
CA VAL A 149 -5.42 15.04 -14.13
C VAL A 149 -5.86 16.22 -13.26
N PRO A 150 -6.71 16.01 -12.25
CA PRO A 150 -7.14 17.10 -11.39
C PRO A 150 -5.90 17.57 -10.65
N THR A 151 -5.40 18.76 -10.98
CA THR A 151 -4.43 19.52 -10.17
C THR A 151 -5.09 20.05 -8.90
N LYS A 152 -5.95 19.24 -8.28
CA LYS A 152 -6.51 19.55 -6.98
C LYS A 152 -5.34 19.64 -6.03
N LYS A 153 -5.13 20.84 -5.48
CA LYS A 153 -4.20 21.04 -4.37
C LYS A 153 -4.51 19.98 -3.32
N PHE A 154 -3.46 19.30 -2.87
CA PHE A 154 -3.59 18.39 -1.74
C PHE A 154 -4.22 19.15 -0.57
N SER A 155 -5.13 18.48 0.14
CA SER A 155 -5.63 19.03 1.39
C SER A 155 -4.47 19.18 2.38
N PRO A 156 -4.53 20.12 3.35
CA PRO A 156 -3.49 20.22 4.38
C PRO A 156 -3.26 18.90 5.13
N SER A 157 -4.27 18.03 5.23
CA SER A 157 -4.10 16.68 5.78
C SER A 157 -3.25 15.76 4.90
N GLN A 158 -3.43 15.80 3.58
CA GLN A 158 -2.63 15.00 2.64
C GLN A 158 -1.19 15.52 2.56
N GLU A 159 -1.01 16.85 2.56
CA GLU A 159 0.34 17.46 2.60
C GLU A 159 1.13 17.05 3.85
N ARG A 160 0.45 16.95 5.01
CA ARG A 160 1.08 16.44 6.24
C ARG A 160 1.55 15.01 6.10
N VAL A 161 0.72 14.12 5.56
CA VAL A 161 1.08 12.70 5.35
C VAL A 161 2.27 12.60 4.40
N MET A 162 2.22 13.31 3.27
CA MET A 162 3.33 13.36 2.31
C MET A 162 4.62 13.86 2.97
N LYS A 163 4.54 14.94 3.76
CA LYS A 163 5.70 15.45 4.50
C LYS A 163 6.24 14.43 5.50
N MET A 164 5.38 13.73 6.24
CA MET A 164 5.81 12.69 7.18
C MET A 164 6.51 11.54 6.45
N GLY A 165 5.97 11.08 5.31
CA GLY A 165 6.60 10.06 4.48
C GLY A 165 7.96 10.48 3.92
N LEU A 166 8.08 11.71 3.39
CA LEU A 166 9.33 12.25 2.83
C LEU A 166 10.41 12.52 3.90
N THR A 167 10.00 12.80 5.13
CA THR A 167 10.93 13.13 6.22
C THR A 167 11.32 11.92 7.06
N ALA A 168 10.60 10.80 6.97
CA ALA A 168 10.95 9.57 7.63
C ALA A 168 12.36 9.11 7.24
N LYS A 169 13.19 8.78 8.24
CA LYS A 169 14.59 8.35 8.08
C LYS A 169 14.86 6.92 8.52
N ASP A 170 13.84 6.26 9.08
CA ASP A 170 13.91 4.90 9.58
C ASP A 170 12.64 4.12 9.21
N GLY A 171 12.68 2.82 9.49
CA GLY A 171 11.53 1.93 9.37
C GLY A 171 10.99 1.50 10.73
N ASN A 172 11.10 2.34 11.75
CA ASN A 172 10.66 1.99 13.09
C ASN A 172 9.13 1.88 13.14
N PRO A 173 8.56 0.93 13.91
CA PRO A 173 7.12 0.73 14.00
C PRO A 173 6.33 1.98 14.38
N ASP A 174 6.84 2.82 15.29
CA ASP A 174 6.19 4.05 15.73
C ASP A 174 6.16 5.13 14.63
N THR A 175 7.25 5.27 13.86
CA THR A 175 7.29 6.14 12.66
C THR A 175 6.24 5.71 11.64
N ILE A 176 6.19 4.40 11.36
CA ILE A 176 5.25 3.82 10.39
C ILE A 176 3.80 3.99 10.86
N GLN A 177 3.49 3.71 12.13
CA GLN A 177 2.17 3.92 12.72
C GLN A 177 1.76 5.38 12.65
N ALA A 178 2.67 6.32 12.98
CA ALA A 178 2.37 7.74 12.90
C ALA A 178 1.96 8.17 11.48
N ILE A 179 2.67 7.69 10.45
CA ILE A 179 2.31 7.95 9.05
C ILE A 179 0.97 7.28 8.70
N GLY A 180 0.78 6.01 9.06
CA GLY A 180 -0.44 5.26 8.77
C GLY A 180 -1.69 5.87 9.42
N HIS A 181 -1.61 6.26 10.69
CA HIS A 181 -2.68 6.96 11.40
C HIS A 181 -2.99 8.32 10.74
N ALA A 182 -1.98 9.08 10.34
CA ALA A 182 -2.17 10.33 9.63
C ALA A 182 -2.85 10.12 8.26
N ALA A 183 -2.47 9.06 7.54
CA ALA A 183 -3.07 8.67 6.26
C ALA A 183 -4.55 8.29 6.42
N MET A 184 -4.88 7.46 7.42
CA MET A 184 -6.26 7.08 7.72
C MET A 184 -7.14 8.27 8.15
N ALA A 185 -6.56 9.27 8.80
CA ALA A 185 -7.25 10.49 9.21
C ALA A 185 -7.28 11.57 8.10
N ALA A 186 -6.59 11.37 6.98
CA ALA A 186 -6.51 12.37 5.93
C ALA A 186 -7.83 12.48 5.16
N ARG A 187 -8.14 13.70 4.70
CA ARG A 187 -9.26 13.93 3.78
C ARG A 187 -8.90 13.46 2.37
N SER A 188 -8.88 12.14 2.21
CA SER A 188 -8.61 11.45 0.95
C SER A 188 -9.89 11.11 0.21
N ILE A 189 -9.75 10.66 -1.04
CA ILE A 189 -10.89 10.14 -1.80
C ILE A 189 -11.48 8.91 -1.08
N PRO A 190 -12.82 8.76 -1.09
CA PRO A 190 -13.48 7.56 -0.55
C PRO A 190 -12.94 6.26 -1.15
N SER A 191 -12.90 5.19 -0.35
CA SER A 191 -12.29 3.91 -0.72
C SER A 191 -12.96 3.24 -1.92
N ASP A 192 -14.29 3.32 -2.02
CA ASP A 192 -15.09 2.83 -3.14
C ASP A 192 -14.74 3.52 -4.47
N LYS A 193 -14.56 4.85 -4.41
CA LYS A 193 -14.09 5.64 -5.56
C LYS A 193 -12.65 5.28 -5.92
N PHE A 194 -11.79 5.08 -4.93
CA PHE A 194 -10.42 4.70 -5.20
C PHE A 194 -10.32 3.30 -5.83
N GLN A 195 -11.06 2.31 -5.32
CA GLN A 195 -11.18 0.99 -5.94
C GLN A 195 -11.72 1.07 -7.37
N THR A 196 -12.66 1.96 -7.65
CA THR A 196 -13.17 2.21 -9.01
C THR A 196 -12.06 2.74 -9.91
N ASN A 197 -11.21 3.64 -9.43
CA ASN A 197 -10.04 4.10 -10.18
C ASN A 197 -9.07 2.94 -10.47
N ILE A 198 -8.83 2.03 -9.52
CA ILE A 198 -8.00 0.83 -9.74
C ILE A 198 -8.64 -0.09 -10.82
N LYS A 199 -9.97 -0.17 -10.90
CA LYS A 199 -10.66 -0.93 -11.96
C LYS A 199 -10.48 -0.36 -13.35
N VAL A 200 -10.18 0.93 -13.51
CA VAL A 200 -9.77 1.47 -14.83
C VAL A 200 -8.56 0.69 -15.33
N PHE A 201 -7.64 0.35 -14.42
CA PHE A 201 -6.45 -0.42 -14.74
C PHE A 201 -6.72 -1.92 -14.88
N LEU A 202 -7.50 -2.49 -13.97
CA LEU A 202 -7.60 -3.95 -13.83
C LEU A 202 -8.92 -4.53 -14.34
N GLY A 203 -9.86 -3.72 -14.83
CA GLY A 203 -11.27 -4.06 -15.10
C GLY A 203 -11.87 -4.93 -14.00
N ASP A 204 -12.54 -6.02 -14.42
CA ASP A 204 -13.22 -6.94 -13.51
C ASP A 204 -12.34 -8.09 -13.01
N MET A 205 -11.01 -7.91 -13.02
CA MET A 205 -10.10 -8.91 -12.46
C MET A 205 -10.42 -9.11 -10.97
N LYS A 206 -10.70 -10.35 -10.58
CA LYS A 206 -11.12 -10.68 -9.21
C LYS A 206 -9.95 -11.14 -8.34
N THR A 207 -9.01 -11.88 -8.94
CA THR A 207 -7.92 -12.57 -8.23
C THR A 207 -6.56 -12.01 -8.62
N ILE A 208 -5.64 -11.99 -7.65
CA ILE A 208 -4.25 -11.62 -7.89
C ILE A 208 -3.60 -12.66 -8.82
N PRO A 209 -2.91 -12.26 -9.90
CA PRO A 209 -2.21 -13.20 -10.78
C PRO A 209 -1.22 -14.09 -10.02
N LYS A 210 -1.08 -15.36 -10.42
CA LYS A 210 -0.33 -16.39 -9.66
C LYS A 210 1.15 -16.08 -9.37
N LYS A 211 1.76 -15.15 -10.10
CA LYS A 211 3.16 -14.74 -9.90
C LYS A 211 3.29 -13.38 -9.20
N MET A 212 2.18 -12.71 -8.90
CA MET A 212 2.14 -11.35 -8.38
C MET A 212 2.09 -11.32 -6.85
N TYR A 213 2.95 -10.51 -6.24
CA TYR A 213 3.00 -10.27 -4.81
C TYR A 213 2.89 -8.77 -4.55
N ILE A 214 1.87 -8.37 -3.80
CA ILE A 214 1.56 -6.95 -3.59
C ILE A 214 1.98 -6.55 -2.18
N THR A 215 2.80 -5.50 -2.08
CA THR A 215 3.30 -5.00 -0.79
C THR A 215 2.38 -3.92 -0.23
N THR A 216 2.15 -3.92 1.08
CA THR A 216 1.46 -2.84 1.80
C THR A 216 1.91 -2.83 3.27
N ILE A 217 1.34 -1.95 4.09
CA ILE A 217 1.65 -1.80 5.50
C ILE A 217 0.33 -1.74 6.28
N ASP A 218 0.26 -2.45 7.40
CA ASP A 218 -0.82 -2.28 8.36
C ASP A 218 -0.61 -0.98 9.13
N CYS A 219 -1.54 -0.02 8.98
CA CYS A 219 -1.45 1.29 9.60
C CYS A 219 -1.57 1.26 11.13
N TYR A 220 -2.14 0.21 11.72
CA TYR A 220 -2.29 0.06 13.17
C TYR A 220 -1.12 -0.66 13.81
N THR A 221 -0.60 -1.73 13.19
CA THR A 221 0.47 -2.56 13.77
C THR A 221 1.87 -2.20 13.26
N ALA A 222 1.96 -1.37 12.22
CA ALA A 222 3.16 -1.14 11.42
C ALA A 222 3.78 -2.42 10.82
N GLU A 223 3.04 -3.52 10.79
CA GLU A 223 3.49 -4.74 10.14
C GLU A 223 3.59 -4.51 8.64
N ARG A 224 4.72 -4.91 8.05
CA ARG A 224 4.88 -4.99 6.60
C ARG A 224 4.11 -6.18 6.10
N LEU A 225 3.24 -5.95 5.12
CA LEU A 225 2.38 -6.98 4.57
C LEU A 225 2.80 -7.32 3.14
N VAL A 226 2.69 -8.59 2.79
CA VAL A 226 2.73 -9.07 1.41
C VAL A 226 1.45 -9.85 1.15
N ILE A 227 0.65 -9.34 0.23
CA ILE A 227 -0.57 -9.98 -0.23
C ILE A 227 -0.18 -10.86 -1.43
N ALA A 228 0.04 -12.13 -1.14
CA ALA A 228 0.31 -13.16 -2.13
C ALA A 228 -0.97 -13.59 -2.87
N PRO A 229 -0.85 -14.32 -3.99
CA PRO A 229 -2.00 -14.97 -4.63
C PRO A 229 -2.71 -15.92 -3.64
N ASP A 230 -4.01 -16.13 -3.86
CA ASP A 230 -4.84 -17.07 -3.08
C ASP A 230 -5.04 -16.74 -1.58
N MET A 231 -4.60 -15.56 -1.10
CA MET A 231 -4.78 -15.11 0.30
C MET A 231 -6.21 -14.61 0.62
N GLY A 232 -7.17 -14.81 -0.29
CA GLY A 232 -8.57 -14.40 -0.09
C GLY A 232 -8.80 -12.89 -0.09
N VAL A 233 -7.90 -12.12 -0.72
CA VAL A 233 -8.01 -10.67 -0.97
C VAL A 233 -8.15 -10.46 -2.47
N SER A 234 -9.09 -9.60 -2.90
CA SER A 234 -9.23 -9.30 -4.32
C SER A 234 -8.02 -8.50 -4.82
N VAL A 235 -7.71 -8.60 -6.11
CA VAL A 235 -6.61 -7.81 -6.69
C VAL A 235 -6.89 -6.30 -6.60
N ILE A 236 -8.16 -5.89 -6.68
CA ILE A 236 -8.57 -4.49 -6.53
C ILE A 236 -8.28 -3.99 -5.12
N ASP A 237 -8.66 -4.76 -4.09
CA ASP A 237 -8.41 -4.38 -2.69
C ASP A 237 -6.91 -4.38 -2.36
N ALA A 238 -6.17 -5.37 -2.86
CA ALA A 238 -4.73 -5.47 -2.64
C ALA A 238 -3.98 -4.28 -3.27
N CYS A 239 -4.30 -3.96 -4.53
CA CYS A 239 -3.72 -2.80 -5.22
C CYS A 239 -4.15 -1.47 -4.57
N ALA A 240 -5.42 -1.33 -4.17
CA ALA A 240 -5.90 -0.15 -3.47
C ALA A 240 -5.17 0.05 -2.13
N ALA A 241 -5.02 -1.00 -1.32
CA ALA A 241 -4.26 -0.94 -0.07
C ALA A 241 -2.77 -0.65 -0.29
N SER A 242 -2.20 -1.05 -1.43
CA SER A 242 -0.81 -0.75 -1.79
C SER A 242 -0.62 0.70 -2.28
N ALA A 243 -1.68 1.31 -2.83
CA ALA A 243 -1.64 2.63 -3.47
C ALA A 243 -2.29 3.75 -2.63
N SER A 244 -2.84 3.45 -1.45
CA SER A 244 -3.54 4.40 -0.58
C SER A 244 -2.58 5.25 0.26
N ALA A 245 -1.77 6.08 -0.41
CA ALA A 245 -0.84 7.03 0.22
C ALA A 245 -1.55 8.29 0.75
#